data_AF-A0A959C049-F1
#
_entry.id   AF-A0A959C049-F1
#
_cell.length_a   1.000
_cell.length_b   1.000
_cell.length_c   1.000
_cell.angle_alpha   90.00
_cell.angle_beta   90.00
_cell.angle_gamma   90.00
#
_symmetry.space_group_name_H-M   'P 1'
#
loop_
_entity.id
_entity.type
_entity.pdbx_description
1 polymer ?
#
loop_
_entity_poly.entity_id
_entity_poly.type
_entity_poly.pdbx_seq_one_letter_code
_entity_poly.pdbx_strand_id
1 'polypeptide(L)'
;RGGPLVWIFLGFIILEFLALWSLDATFVRRANIFLPFIAVLAAYGLMGIRKNMLRRLVIAAVGLYTLAIAWEGQSNAWWDTRYAAREYLLGHYDGRRIEYSPYAMAIGMPKGVPLGERGDILVAHETYYSRYWKSLTTPFTIPKCCEEVYHCISVEDCERYQGLLSGQSPDYREVQRFDSRAWLPERKLYKQWFGTYETFLGDVIIFERSRQ
;
A
#
# COMPACT_ATOMS: atom_id res chain seq x y z
N ARG A 1 9.21 -39.56 -8.04
CA ARG A 1 9.80 -40.05 -6.77
C ARG A 1 10.57 -38.87 -6.17
N GLY A 2 9.98 -38.16 -5.20
CA GLY A 2 10.67 -37.06 -4.53
C GLY A 2 11.77 -37.63 -3.64
N GLY A 3 13.03 -37.35 -3.95
CA GLY A 3 14.16 -37.75 -3.11
C GLY A 3 14.15 -37.04 -1.76
N PRO A 4 14.97 -37.47 -0.79
CA PRO A 4 15.07 -36.87 0.55
C PRO A 4 15.32 -35.36 0.51
N LEU A 5 15.98 -34.86 -0.53
CA LEU A 5 16.21 -33.44 -0.78
C LEU A 5 14.90 -32.63 -0.91
N VAL A 6 13.86 -33.20 -1.53
CA VAL A 6 12.56 -32.54 -1.73
C VAL A 6 11.85 -32.35 -0.39
N TRP A 7 11.97 -33.33 0.50
CA TRP A 7 11.36 -33.27 1.84
C TRP A 7 12.10 -32.32 2.78
N ILE A 8 13.42 -32.27 2.72
CA ILE A 8 14.23 -31.29 3.47
C ILE A 8 13.88 -29.87 3.02
N PHE A 9 13.73 -29.68 1.71
CA PHE A 9 13.37 -28.40 1.11
C PHE A 9 11.95 -27.94 1.50
N LEU A 10 10.97 -28.85 1.43
CA LEU A 10 9.61 -28.59 1.91
C LEU A 10 9.58 -28.30 3.41
N GLY A 11 10.35 -29.05 4.20
CA GLY A 11 10.50 -28.83 5.65
C GLY A 11 11.06 -27.45 5.97
N PHE A 12 12.08 -27.00 5.23
CA PHE A 12 12.64 -25.65 5.38
C PHE A 12 11.61 -24.56 5.03
N ILE A 13 10.88 -24.70 3.93
CA ILE A 13 9.82 -23.75 3.55
C ILE A 13 8.73 -23.67 4.63
N ILE A 14 8.29 -24.81 5.14
CA ILE A 14 7.24 -24.87 6.17
C ILE A 14 7.73 -24.27 7.49
N LEU A 15 8.94 -24.63 7.95
CA LEU A 15 9.50 -24.12 9.20
C LEU A 15 9.68 -22.61 9.15
N GLU A 16 10.18 -22.10 8.04
CA GLU A 16 10.42 -20.67 7.89
C GLU A 16 9.10 -19.91 7.67
N PHE A 17 8.10 -20.49 6.99
CA PHE A 17 6.74 -19.95 6.96
C PHE A 17 6.14 -19.84 8.36
N LEU A 18 6.29 -20.88 9.19
CA LEU A 18 5.81 -20.89 10.57
C LEU A 18 6.58 -19.88 11.45
N ALA A 19 7.89 -19.74 11.24
CA ALA A 19 8.71 -18.74 11.92
C ALA A 19 8.34 -17.30 11.53
N LEU A 20 7.94 -17.08 10.27
CA LEU A 20 7.45 -15.77 9.84
C LEU A 20 6.02 -15.49 10.30
N TRP A 21 5.17 -16.52 10.40
CA TRP A 21 3.80 -16.40 10.92
C TRP A 21 3.78 -16.06 12.42
N SER A 22 4.78 -16.50 13.17
CA SER A 22 4.87 -16.27 14.62
C SER A 22 5.54 -14.95 15.01
N LEU A 23 6.01 -14.15 14.06
CA LEU A 23 6.69 -12.89 14.31
C LEU A 23 5.85 -11.71 13.76
N ASP A 24 5.92 -10.57 14.44
CA ASP A 24 4.93 -9.50 14.33
C ASP A 24 5.21 -8.44 13.22
N ALA A 25 4.22 -8.24 12.34
CA ALA A 25 3.98 -7.18 11.31
C ALA A 25 5.10 -6.61 10.39
N THR A 26 6.41 -6.76 10.66
CA THR A 26 7.50 -6.23 9.81
C THR A 26 7.83 -7.09 8.56
N PHE A 27 6.84 -7.85 8.04
CA PHE A 27 7.05 -9.16 7.41
C PHE A 27 7.30 -9.25 5.91
N VAL A 28 7.00 -8.21 5.11
CA VAL A 28 7.09 -8.36 3.63
C VAL A 28 8.53 -8.56 3.15
N ARG A 29 9.51 -7.86 3.76
CA ARG A 29 10.93 -7.97 3.36
C ARG A 29 11.56 -9.31 3.72
N ARG A 30 11.02 -10.02 4.72
CA ARG A 30 11.55 -11.33 5.14
C ARG A 30 11.09 -12.44 4.22
N ALA A 31 9.97 -12.27 3.52
CA ALA A 31 9.54 -13.18 2.46
C ALA A 31 10.53 -13.21 1.27
N ASN A 32 11.40 -12.21 1.12
CA ASN A 32 12.39 -12.15 0.05
C ASN A 32 13.37 -13.34 0.07
N ILE A 33 13.64 -13.93 1.24
CA ILE A 33 14.52 -15.10 1.34
C ILE A 33 13.94 -16.32 0.61
N PHE A 34 12.60 -16.39 0.45
CA PHE A 34 11.92 -17.46 -0.27
C PHE A 34 11.91 -17.29 -1.78
N LEU A 35 12.11 -16.08 -2.29
CA LEU A 35 12.00 -15.80 -3.73
C LEU A 35 12.94 -16.66 -4.58
N PRO A 36 14.22 -16.87 -4.22
CA PRO A 36 15.09 -17.78 -4.97
C PRO A 36 14.56 -19.22 -5.02
N PHE A 37 13.98 -19.70 -3.92
CA PHE A 37 13.43 -21.07 -3.83
C PHE A 37 12.18 -21.24 -4.69
N ILE A 38 11.28 -20.25 -4.65
CA ILE A 38 10.10 -20.20 -5.52
C ILE A 38 10.54 -20.16 -6.99
N ALA A 39 11.58 -19.41 -7.34
CA ALA A 39 12.12 -19.35 -8.70
C ALA A 39 12.66 -20.72 -9.17
N VAL A 40 13.40 -21.44 -8.32
CA VAL A 40 13.89 -22.79 -8.63
C VAL A 40 12.73 -23.77 -8.83
N LEU A 41 11.73 -23.75 -7.95
CA LEU A 41 10.53 -24.60 -8.09
C LEU A 41 9.75 -24.29 -9.37
N ALA A 42 9.59 -23.01 -9.70
CA ALA A 42 8.94 -22.57 -10.94
C ALA A 42 9.72 -23.05 -12.17
N ALA A 43 11.05 -22.91 -12.17
CA ALA A 43 11.90 -23.40 -13.26
C ALA A 43 11.81 -24.92 -13.42
N TYR A 44 11.82 -25.67 -12.33
CA TYR A 44 11.66 -27.13 -12.34
C TYR A 44 10.30 -27.55 -12.93
N GLY A 45 9.21 -26.89 -12.51
CA GLY A 45 7.87 -27.13 -13.06
C GLY A 45 7.80 -26.84 -14.56
N LEU A 46 8.44 -25.75 -14.99
CA LEU A 46 8.53 -25.37 -16.40
C LEU A 46 9.30 -26.39 -17.26
N MET A 47 10.38 -26.98 -16.71
CA MET A 47 11.12 -28.07 -17.37
C MET A 47 10.29 -29.35 -17.50
N GLY A 48 9.34 -29.59 -16.60
CA GLY A 48 8.42 -30.72 -16.66
C GLY A 48 7.39 -30.66 -17.79
N ILE A 49 7.20 -29.50 -18.43
CA ILE A 49 6.24 -29.32 -19.53
C ILE A 49 6.80 -29.94 -20.82
N ARG A 50 6.35 -31.16 -21.15
CA ARG A 50 6.81 -31.92 -22.34
C ARG A 50 6.40 -31.30 -23.68
N LYS A 51 5.31 -30.54 -23.73
CA LYS A 51 4.82 -29.90 -24.97
C LYS A 51 5.57 -28.59 -25.20
N ASN A 52 6.45 -28.56 -26.20
CA ASN A 52 7.28 -27.38 -26.53
C ASN A 52 6.47 -26.08 -26.75
N MET A 53 5.30 -26.16 -27.40
CA MET A 53 4.45 -24.98 -27.63
C MET A 53 3.88 -24.42 -26.32
N LEU A 54 3.34 -25.29 -25.46
CA LEU A 54 2.81 -24.90 -24.15
C LEU A 54 3.92 -24.30 -23.28
N ARG A 55 5.12 -24.90 -23.27
CA ARG A 55 6.27 -24.36 -22.55
C ARG A 55 6.62 -22.95 -23.01
N ARG A 56 6.67 -22.70 -24.33
CA ARG A 56 6.93 -21.35 -24.89
C ARG A 56 5.85 -20.35 -24.48
N LEU A 57 4.57 -20.75 -24.50
CA LEU A 57 3.46 -19.90 -24.07
C LEU A 57 3.56 -19.53 -22.60
N VAL A 58 3.88 -20.50 -21.72
CA VAL A 58 4.05 -20.22 -20.28
C VAL A 58 5.23 -19.28 -20.04
N ILE A 59 6.38 -19.49 -20.70
CA ILE A 59 7.52 -18.56 -20.60
C ILE A 59 7.12 -17.15 -21.05
N ALA A 60 6.44 -17.03 -22.18
CA ALA A 60 5.99 -15.74 -22.71
C ALA A 60 5.01 -15.06 -21.76
N ALA A 61 4.05 -15.80 -21.18
CA ALA A 61 3.09 -15.29 -20.22
C ALA A 61 3.78 -14.79 -18.94
N VAL A 62 4.74 -15.55 -18.40
CA VAL A 62 5.53 -15.13 -17.23
C VAL A 62 6.34 -13.88 -17.54
N GLY A 63 7.03 -13.84 -18.69
CA GLY A 63 7.80 -12.67 -19.10
C GLY A 63 6.94 -11.41 -19.27
N LEU A 64 5.78 -11.54 -19.92
CA LEU A 64 4.83 -10.45 -20.07
C LEU A 64 4.29 -9.98 -18.72
N TYR A 65 3.96 -10.91 -17.82
CA TYR A 65 3.48 -10.60 -16.48
C TYR A 65 4.55 -9.87 -15.64
N THR A 66 5.82 -10.30 -15.70
CA THR A 66 6.92 -9.60 -15.04
C THR A 66 7.09 -8.17 -15.55
N LEU A 67 7.01 -7.96 -16.88
CA LEU A 67 7.03 -6.62 -17.46
C LEU A 67 5.84 -5.78 -17.02
N ALA A 68 4.65 -6.38 -16.93
CA ALA A 68 3.44 -5.70 -16.47
C ALA A 68 3.56 -5.24 -15.01
N ILE A 69 4.07 -6.09 -14.11
CA ILE A 69 4.36 -5.71 -12.71
C ILE A 69 5.37 -4.57 -12.66
N ALA A 70 6.46 -4.68 -13.41
CA ALA A 70 7.51 -3.65 -13.42
C ALA A 70 6.95 -2.31 -13.92
N TRP A 71 6.17 -2.34 -15.00
CA TRP A 71 5.51 -1.17 -15.56
C TRP A 71 4.53 -0.53 -14.56
N GLU A 72 3.69 -1.32 -13.90
CA GLU A 72 2.76 -0.85 -12.87
C GLU A 72 3.51 -0.19 -11.69
N GLY A 73 4.57 -0.84 -11.19
CA GLY A 73 5.37 -0.30 -10.09
C GLY A 73 6.05 1.03 -10.45
N GLN A 74 6.60 1.16 -11.66
CA GLN A 74 7.20 2.42 -12.12
C GLN A 74 6.15 3.48 -12.45
N SER A 75 4.97 3.08 -12.90
CA SER A 75 3.90 4.01 -13.25
C SER A 75 3.48 4.88 -12.06
N ASN A 76 3.37 4.32 -10.86
CA ASN A 76 3.01 5.10 -9.67
C ASN A 76 4.09 6.12 -9.28
N ALA A 77 5.34 5.90 -9.68
CA ALA A 77 6.41 6.89 -9.50
C ALA A 77 6.36 7.99 -10.57
N TRP A 78 6.06 7.64 -11.83
CA TRP A 78 5.91 8.62 -12.91
C TRP A 78 4.66 9.49 -12.78
N TRP A 79 3.59 8.92 -12.23
CA TRP A 79 2.30 9.58 -12.03
C TRP A 79 1.94 9.64 -10.54
N ASP A 80 2.89 10.12 -9.75
CA ASP A 80 2.75 10.27 -8.32
C ASP A 80 1.59 11.24 -7.98
N THR A 81 0.65 10.74 -7.18
CA THR A 81 -0.58 11.40 -6.76
C THR A 81 -0.32 12.70 -6.00
N ARG A 82 0.85 12.85 -5.37
CA ARG A 82 1.24 14.08 -4.67
C ARG A 82 1.45 15.23 -5.64
N TYR A 83 1.97 14.99 -6.84
CA TYR A 83 2.07 16.06 -7.84
C TYR A 83 0.69 16.46 -8.37
N ALA A 84 -0.24 15.52 -8.53
CA ALA A 84 -1.62 15.86 -8.88
C ALA A 84 -2.30 16.70 -7.78
N ALA A 85 -2.10 16.32 -6.52
CA ALA A 85 -2.56 17.11 -5.37
C ALA A 85 -1.93 18.49 -5.31
N ARG A 86 -0.63 18.62 -5.67
CA ARG A 86 0.04 19.93 -5.78
C ARG A 86 -0.65 20.82 -6.80
N GLU A 87 -0.88 20.33 -8.01
CA GLU A 87 -1.54 21.12 -9.05
C GLU A 87 -2.95 21.55 -8.64
N TYR A 88 -3.69 20.65 -7.99
CA TYR A 88 -5.00 20.98 -7.43
C TYR A 88 -4.90 22.08 -6.38
N LEU A 89 -3.98 21.96 -5.42
CA LEU A 89 -3.76 22.97 -4.40
C LEU A 89 -3.35 24.30 -5.04
N LEU A 90 -2.39 24.34 -5.97
CA LEU A 90 -1.98 25.59 -6.62
C LEU A 90 -3.13 26.28 -7.37
N GLY A 91 -4.08 25.53 -7.92
CA GLY A 91 -5.27 26.08 -8.59
C GLY A 91 -6.40 26.53 -7.66
N HIS A 92 -6.48 25.98 -6.44
CA HIS A 92 -7.61 26.19 -5.52
C HIS A 92 -7.20 26.80 -4.17
N TYR A 93 -5.91 27.04 -3.96
CA TYR A 93 -5.37 27.59 -2.73
C TYR A 93 -5.54 29.10 -2.68
N ASP A 94 -6.21 29.54 -1.63
CA ASP A 94 -6.59 30.93 -1.36
C ASP A 94 -5.89 31.51 -0.12
N GLY A 95 -4.80 30.86 0.35
CA GLY A 95 -4.07 31.29 1.55
C GLY A 95 -4.52 30.65 2.86
N ARG A 96 -5.50 29.74 2.82
CA ARG A 96 -5.96 28.92 3.96
C ARG A 96 -4.82 28.12 4.61
N ARG A 97 -4.94 27.72 5.88
CA ARG A 97 -3.89 26.91 6.52
C ARG A 97 -3.98 25.46 6.06
N ILE A 98 -2.90 24.91 5.50
CA ILE A 98 -2.87 23.50 5.07
C ILE A 98 -2.11 22.66 6.08
N GLU A 99 -2.72 21.58 6.55
CA GLU A 99 -2.10 20.54 7.34
C GLU A 99 -1.73 19.38 6.41
N TYR A 100 -0.49 18.89 6.48
CA TYR A 100 -0.05 17.72 5.71
C TYR A 100 0.19 16.55 6.64
N SER A 101 -0.38 15.38 6.31
CA SER A 101 0.07 14.14 6.92
C SER A 101 1.52 13.84 6.50
N PRO A 102 2.26 13.03 7.27
CA PRO A 102 3.50 12.44 6.80
C PRO A 102 3.35 11.82 5.41
N TYR A 103 4.39 11.97 4.59
CA TYR A 103 4.47 11.54 3.19
C TYR A 103 3.58 12.29 2.17
N ALA A 104 2.66 13.16 2.60
CA ALA A 104 1.78 13.89 1.70
C ALA A 104 2.46 15.02 0.91
N MET A 105 3.54 15.57 1.44
CA MET A 105 4.22 16.72 0.84
C MET A 105 5.06 16.32 -0.38
N ALA A 106 4.99 17.14 -1.44
CA ALA A 106 5.88 17.08 -2.60
C ALA A 106 6.52 18.45 -2.87
N ILE A 107 7.57 18.46 -3.70
CA ILE A 107 8.28 19.69 -4.08
C ILE A 107 7.32 20.64 -4.79
N GLY A 108 7.28 21.89 -4.31
CA GLY A 108 6.44 22.97 -4.85
C GLY A 108 5.02 23.03 -4.28
N MET A 109 4.66 22.20 -3.29
CA MET A 109 3.41 22.38 -2.56
C MET A 109 3.43 23.66 -1.70
N PRO A 110 2.27 24.32 -1.48
CA PRO A 110 2.16 25.44 -0.55
C PRO A 110 2.64 25.06 0.86
N LYS A 111 3.19 26.03 1.60
CA LYS A 111 3.66 25.80 2.98
C LYS A 111 2.50 25.32 3.85
N GLY A 112 2.77 24.29 4.65
CA GLY A 112 1.81 23.76 5.62
C GLY A 112 2.12 24.17 7.04
N VAL A 113 1.13 23.97 7.91
CA VAL A 113 1.28 23.98 9.36
C VAL A 113 1.66 22.58 9.86
N PRO A 114 2.29 22.48 11.04
CA PRO A 114 2.53 21.21 11.71
C PRO A 114 1.26 20.36 11.85
N LEU A 115 1.44 19.05 11.79
CA LEU A 115 0.37 18.08 12.07
C LEU A 115 -0.15 18.31 13.50
N GLY A 116 -1.48 18.35 13.67
CA GLY A 116 -2.14 18.59 14.96
C GLY A 116 -2.57 20.04 15.20
N GLU A 117 -2.07 21.02 14.43
CA GLU A 117 -2.54 22.42 14.54
C GLU A 117 -3.92 22.68 13.91
N ARG A 118 -4.51 21.65 13.27
CA ARG A 118 -5.82 21.65 12.62
C ARG A 118 -5.95 22.77 11.56
N GLY A 119 -5.44 22.46 10.37
CA GLY A 119 -5.56 23.32 9.20
C GLY A 119 -7.01 23.51 8.72
N ASP A 120 -7.23 24.46 7.83
CA ASP A 120 -8.49 24.60 7.10
C ASP A 120 -8.58 23.58 5.94
N ILE A 121 -7.43 23.07 5.50
CA ILE A 121 -7.29 21.99 4.52
C ILE A 121 -6.39 20.92 5.15
N LEU A 122 -6.78 19.65 5.04
CA LEU A 122 -5.94 18.52 5.41
C LEU A 122 -5.62 17.71 4.16
N VAL A 123 -4.33 17.50 3.89
CA VAL A 123 -3.84 16.64 2.81
C VAL A 123 -3.28 15.37 3.44
N ALA A 124 -3.99 14.27 3.23
CA ALA A 124 -3.70 12.98 3.83
C ALA A 124 -3.16 12.00 2.77
N HIS A 125 -2.03 11.37 3.06
CA HIS A 125 -1.41 10.35 2.22
C HIS A 125 -1.60 8.96 2.81
N GLU A 126 -1.86 7.99 1.95
CA GLU A 126 -2.22 6.62 2.32
C GLU A 126 -1.20 5.94 3.22
N THR A 127 0.11 6.07 2.93
CA THR A 127 1.18 5.58 3.82
C THR A 127 0.99 5.98 5.28
N TYR A 128 0.44 7.17 5.54
CA TYR A 128 0.19 7.63 6.89
C TYR A 128 -1.15 7.13 7.44
N TYR A 129 -2.23 7.29 6.67
CA TYR A 129 -3.59 7.07 7.18
C TYR A 129 -4.04 5.60 7.14
N SER A 130 -3.44 4.76 6.30
CA SER A 130 -3.87 3.37 6.07
C SER A 130 -3.94 2.56 7.37
N ARG A 131 -2.95 2.74 8.25
CA ARG A 131 -2.88 2.09 9.56
C ARG A 131 -4.06 2.36 10.49
N TYR A 132 -4.79 3.46 10.28
CA TYR A 132 -5.96 3.81 11.10
C TYR A 132 -7.25 3.21 10.55
N TRP A 133 -7.24 2.69 9.32
CA TRP A 133 -8.45 2.23 8.62
C TRP A 133 -8.44 0.75 8.31
N LYS A 134 -7.46 0.32 7.51
CA LYS A 134 -7.27 -1.09 7.12
C LYS A 134 -5.78 -1.37 7.10
N SER A 135 -5.37 -2.34 7.90
CA SER A 135 -3.98 -2.80 7.94
C SER A 135 -3.91 -4.30 7.63
N LEU A 136 -2.69 -4.81 7.43
CA LEU A 136 -2.46 -6.26 7.31
C LEU A 136 -2.90 -7.03 8.57
N THR A 137 -2.92 -6.39 9.74
CA THR A 137 -3.33 -7.00 11.01
C THR A 137 -4.84 -6.91 11.25
N THR A 138 -5.53 -5.94 10.62
CA THR A 138 -6.98 -5.72 10.74
C THR A 138 -7.62 -5.46 9.36
N PRO A 139 -7.65 -6.47 8.47
CA PRO A 139 -8.09 -6.24 7.08
C PRO A 139 -9.60 -6.13 6.90
N PHE A 140 -10.38 -6.60 7.86
CA PHE A 140 -11.84 -6.69 7.78
C PHE A 140 -12.57 -5.76 8.74
N THR A 141 -11.86 -5.10 9.65
CA THR A 141 -12.43 -4.27 10.70
C THR A 141 -11.58 -3.02 10.88
N ILE A 142 -12.20 -1.93 11.33
CA ILE A 142 -11.47 -0.74 11.75
C ILE A 142 -10.67 -1.11 13.01
N PRO A 143 -9.34 -0.88 13.06
CA PRO A 143 -8.53 -1.25 14.21
C PRO A 143 -8.89 -0.43 15.44
N LYS A 144 -8.81 -1.04 16.62
CA LYS A 144 -8.92 -0.31 17.88
C LYS A 144 -7.73 0.64 18.07
N CYS A 145 -8.04 1.92 18.29
CA CYS A 145 -7.03 2.95 18.44
C CYS A 145 -6.04 2.65 19.57
N CYS A 146 -4.75 2.70 19.24
CA CYS A 146 -3.62 2.42 20.12
C CYS A 146 -3.51 1.01 20.74
N GLU A 147 -4.46 0.09 20.45
CA GLU A 147 -4.32 -1.34 20.75
C GLU A 147 -3.82 -2.12 19.52
N GLU A 148 -4.44 -1.89 18.36
CA GLU A 148 -4.20 -2.65 17.12
C GLU A 148 -3.45 -1.81 16.06
N VAL A 149 -3.29 -0.51 16.32
CA VAL A 149 -2.62 0.44 15.42
C VAL A 149 -1.13 0.51 15.73
N TYR A 150 -0.31 0.04 14.79
CA TYR A 150 1.15 0.15 14.87
C TYR A 150 1.61 1.62 14.85
N HIS A 151 2.45 1.99 15.83
CA HIS A 151 2.91 3.37 16.07
C HIS A 151 1.76 4.38 16.17
N CYS A 152 0.79 4.10 17.06
CA CYS A 152 -0.23 5.07 17.44
C CYS A 152 0.42 6.30 18.09
N ILE A 153 0.11 7.49 17.57
CA ILE A 153 0.61 8.76 18.14
C ILE A 153 -0.28 9.18 19.31
N SER A 154 -1.58 9.22 19.06
CA SER A 154 -2.61 9.53 20.05
C SER A 154 -3.92 8.83 19.67
N VAL A 155 -4.78 8.60 20.66
CA VAL A 155 -6.15 8.08 20.43
C VAL A 155 -6.95 9.10 19.62
N GLU A 156 -6.83 10.38 19.96
CA GLU A 156 -7.52 11.49 19.27
C GLU A 156 -7.19 11.56 17.77
N ASP A 157 -5.91 11.47 17.40
CA ASP A 157 -5.51 11.46 15.98
C ASP A 157 -6.04 10.22 15.27
N CYS A 158 -5.98 9.06 15.92
CA CYS A 158 -6.49 7.82 15.35
C CYS A 158 -8.00 7.91 15.07
N GLU A 159 -8.79 8.33 16.06
CA GLU A 159 -10.24 8.51 15.92
C GLU A 159 -10.58 9.59 14.88
N ARG A 160 -9.79 10.68 14.82
CA ARG A 160 -9.92 11.71 13.78
C ARG A 160 -9.77 11.10 12.38
N TYR A 161 -8.70 10.35 12.12
CA TYR A 161 -8.49 9.72 10.81
C TYR A 161 -9.55 8.65 10.51
N GLN A 162 -9.99 7.88 11.51
CA GLN A 162 -11.10 6.94 11.34
C GLN A 162 -12.39 7.64 10.94
N GLY A 163 -12.73 8.76 11.61
CA GLY A 163 -13.88 9.58 11.27
C GLY A 163 -13.79 10.23 9.89
N LEU A 164 -12.60 10.71 9.51
CA LEU A 164 -12.35 11.26 8.16
C LEU A 164 -12.57 10.21 7.08
N LEU A 165 -11.98 9.02 7.25
CA LEU A 165 -12.01 7.95 6.25
C LEU A 165 -13.36 7.21 6.19
N SER A 166 -14.13 7.23 7.27
CA SER A 166 -15.51 6.73 7.28
C SER A 166 -16.55 7.74 6.77
N GLY A 167 -16.13 8.99 6.50
CA GLY A 167 -17.05 10.08 6.15
C GLY A 167 -17.94 10.55 7.31
N GLN A 168 -17.59 10.21 8.54
CA GLN A 168 -18.32 10.57 9.76
C GLN A 168 -17.73 11.80 10.47
N SER A 169 -16.64 12.37 9.96
CA SER A 169 -16.02 13.55 10.55
C SER A 169 -16.97 14.76 10.49
N PRO A 170 -17.31 15.39 11.63
CA PRO A 170 -18.15 16.58 11.63
C PRO A 170 -17.40 17.82 11.14
N ASP A 171 -16.08 17.85 11.32
CA ASP A 171 -15.25 19.02 11.11
C ASP A 171 -14.69 19.13 9.69
N TYR A 172 -14.71 18.04 8.91
CA TYR A 172 -14.06 17.97 7.60
C TYR A 172 -14.90 17.22 6.59
N ARG A 173 -14.80 17.64 5.33
CA ARG A 173 -15.39 16.97 4.17
C ARG A 173 -14.29 16.62 3.16
N GLU A 174 -14.38 15.43 2.57
CA GLU A 174 -13.54 15.07 1.42
C GLU A 174 -13.92 15.96 0.24
N VAL A 175 -12.94 16.64 -0.37
CA VAL A 175 -13.17 17.49 -1.56
C VAL A 175 -12.53 16.91 -2.81
N GLN A 176 -11.43 16.20 -2.67
CA GLN A 176 -10.71 15.63 -3.79
C GLN A 176 -9.93 14.40 -3.36
N ARG A 177 -9.90 13.40 -4.24
CA ARG A 177 -9.09 12.19 -4.09
C ARG A 177 -8.27 11.96 -5.36
N PHE A 178 -7.03 11.52 -5.16
CA PHE A 178 -6.11 11.13 -6.21
C PHE A 178 -5.67 9.69 -5.95
N ASP A 179 -6.19 8.77 -6.76
CA ASP A 179 -5.92 7.35 -6.59
C ASP A 179 -4.63 6.93 -7.32
N SER A 180 -3.80 6.16 -6.62
CA SER A 180 -2.72 5.39 -7.22
C SER A 180 -3.27 4.35 -8.20
N ARG A 181 -2.44 3.94 -9.15
CA ARG A 181 -2.84 3.02 -10.22
C ARG A 181 -2.62 1.57 -9.78
N ALA A 182 -3.68 0.80 -9.93
CA ALA A 182 -3.64 -0.66 -9.88
C ALA A 182 -4.33 -1.18 -11.14
N TRP A 183 -3.57 -1.70 -12.09
CA TRP A 183 -4.05 -2.29 -13.34
C TRP A 183 -4.18 -3.80 -13.24
N LEU A 184 -3.24 -4.47 -12.56
CA LEU A 184 -3.27 -5.91 -12.41
C LEU A 184 -4.39 -6.33 -11.44
N PRO A 185 -5.15 -7.40 -11.75
CA PRO A 185 -6.33 -7.77 -10.98
C PRO A 185 -6.00 -8.09 -9.51
N GLU A 186 -4.87 -8.74 -9.25
CA GLU A 186 -4.39 -9.02 -7.90
C GLU A 186 -3.99 -7.75 -7.15
N ARG A 187 -3.44 -6.74 -7.85
CA ARG A 187 -3.10 -5.44 -7.25
C ARG A 187 -4.33 -4.61 -6.97
N LYS A 188 -5.33 -4.63 -7.85
CA LYS A 188 -6.65 -4.01 -7.61
C LYS A 188 -7.31 -4.62 -6.40
N LEU A 189 -7.33 -5.95 -6.33
CA LEU A 189 -7.88 -6.66 -5.19
C LEU A 189 -7.12 -6.26 -3.93
N TYR A 190 -5.79 -6.38 -3.92
CA TYR A 190 -4.97 -5.99 -2.77
C TYR A 190 -5.28 -4.56 -2.31
N LYS A 191 -5.35 -3.60 -3.24
CA LYS A 191 -5.66 -2.20 -2.95
C LYS A 191 -7.02 -2.02 -2.26
N GLN A 192 -8.04 -2.76 -2.70
CA GLN A 192 -9.38 -2.70 -2.09
C GLN A 192 -9.41 -3.16 -0.63
N TRP A 193 -8.58 -4.14 -0.26
CA TRP A 193 -8.57 -4.75 1.06
C TRP A 193 -7.51 -4.18 2.01
N PHE A 194 -6.34 -3.79 1.49
CA PHE A 194 -5.16 -3.46 2.29
C PHE A 194 -4.54 -2.11 1.94
N GLY A 195 -5.08 -1.41 0.93
CA GLY A 195 -4.48 -0.19 0.39
C GLY A 195 -3.34 -0.44 -0.60
N THR A 196 -2.68 0.63 -1.03
CA THR A 196 -1.59 0.56 -2.01
C THR A 196 -0.44 -0.30 -1.49
N TYR A 197 0.09 -1.15 -2.37
CA TYR A 197 1.14 -2.10 -2.03
C TYR A 197 2.49 -1.42 -1.75
N GLU A 198 2.79 -0.34 -2.47
CA GLU A 198 4.02 0.42 -2.36
C GLU A 198 4.05 1.27 -1.08
N THR A 199 5.14 1.20 -0.30
CA THR A 199 5.19 1.85 1.02
C THR A 199 5.24 3.39 0.98
N PHE A 200 5.71 4.00 -0.12
CA PHE A 200 5.89 5.45 -0.25
C PHE A 200 5.11 6.09 -1.38
N LEU A 201 4.26 5.30 -2.05
CA LEU A 201 3.37 5.73 -3.10
C LEU A 201 1.97 5.30 -2.68
N GLY A 202 0.97 6.13 -2.91
CA GLY A 202 -0.37 5.77 -2.50
C GLY A 202 -1.37 6.86 -2.84
N ASP A 203 -2.58 6.67 -2.34
CA ASP A 203 -3.66 7.62 -2.55
C ASP A 203 -3.40 8.90 -1.75
N VAL A 204 -3.78 10.03 -2.34
CA VAL A 204 -3.81 11.32 -1.66
C VAL A 204 -5.25 11.80 -1.59
N ILE A 205 -5.70 12.09 -0.38
CA ILE A 205 -7.04 12.61 -0.11
C ILE A 205 -6.89 14.02 0.46
N ILE A 206 -7.67 14.95 -0.10
CA ILE A 206 -7.75 16.33 0.37
C ILE A 206 -9.10 16.51 1.05
N PHE A 207 -9.05 16.93 2.30
CA PHE A 207 -10.19 17.32 3.09
C PHE A 207 -10.21 18.82 3.30
N GLU A 208 -11.39 19.42 3.32
CA GLU A 208 -11.59 20.80 3.74
C GLU A 208 -12.38 20.85 5.03
N ARG A 209 -12.04 21.80 5.89
CA ARG A 209 -12.79 22.02 7.12
C ARG A 209 -14.19 22.52 6.78
N SER A 210 -15.20 21.81 7.26
CA SER A 210 -16.60 22.21 7.16
C SER A 210 -16.80 23.47 8.00
N ARG A 211 -17.05 24.62 7.37
CA ARG A 211 -17.52 25.81 8.08
C ARG A 211 -18.97 25.53 8.50
N GLN A 212 -19.17 25.17 9.76
CA GLN A 212 -20.48 25.38 10.40
C GLN A 212 -20.72 26.87 10.57
#